data_AF-A0A7S2TVC2-F1
#
_entry.id   AF-A0A7S2TVC2-F1
#
_cell.length_a   1.000
_cell.length_b   1.000
_cell.length_c   1.000
_cell.angle_alpha   90.00
_cell.angle_beta   90.00
_cell.angle_gamma   90.00
#
_symmetry.space_group_name_H-M   'P 1'
#
loop_
_entity.id
_entity.type
_entity.pdbx_description
1 polymer ?
#
loop_
_entity_poly.entity_id
_entity_poly.type
_entity_poly.pdbx_seq_one_letter_code
_entity_poly.pdbx_strand_id
1 'polypeptide(L)'
;DDDDDDGEKKDNSKGRGGHRNAHSSAWEQRMVELDDCLKQAEGCSFIIFNLFCLDAYHIAQHLDIPALAINGYPLFSTAPSRLRPSLQREFPRLLEMLEEAKPGDSVCWREVDTWMWPLFSEDHETIRTKRLLLPPVPFLDRATHNAPRALPPPTPMLFGVSPLVCPEPGYYPPTIKHTGFWLPRKTNTNEAYSEEKKNKNEEGRHKEKERRNGADSNGGEDALKRRLMRFLNAGKPGRSVPNDTV
;
A
#
# COMPACT_ATOMS: atom_id res chain seq x y z
N ASP A 1 -51.38 -47.77 -7.04
CA ASP A 1 -52.57 -47.02 -6.61
C ASP A 1 -52.03 -45.87 -5.76
N ASP A 2 -51.47 -44.92 -6.51
CA ASP A 2 -51.43 -43.47 -6.38
C ASP A 2 -51.70 -42.83 -5.01
N ASP A 3 -50.79 -41.93 -4.60
CA ASP A 3 -51.10 -40.59 -4.10
C ASP A 3 -49.83 -39.71 -4.18
N ASP A 4 -49.97 -38.46 -4.61
CA ASP A 4 -48.88 -37.50 -4.84
C ASP A 4 -48.60 -36.61 -3.59
N ASP A 5 -47.35 -36.15 -3.40
CA ASP A 5 -47.01 -35.08 -2.45
C ASP A 5 -45.88 -34.16 -3.00
N ASP A 6 -46.28 -33.14 -3.74
CA ASP A 6 -45.38 -32.20 -4.45
C ASP A 6 -44.84 -31.10 -3.52
N GLY A 7 -43.87 -31.46 -2.67
CA GLY A 7 -43.23 -30.60 -1.67
C GLY A 7 -42.33 -29.48 -2.24
N GLU A 8 -42.93 -28.46 -2.87
CA GLU A 8 -42.25 -27.33 -3.55
C GLU A 8 -41.30 -26.51 -2.65
N LYS A 9 -40.02 -26.92 -2.58
CA LYS A 9 -38.97 -26.17 -1.90
C LYS A 9 -38.52 -24.95 -2.71
N LYS A 10 -39.17 -23.81 -2.48
CA LYS A 10 -38.79 -22.50 -3.05
C LYS A 10 -37.35 -22.11 -2.69
N ASP A 11 -36.49 -22.08 -3.70
CA ASP A 11 -35.05 -21.82 -3.56
C ASP A 11 -34.76 -20.33 -3.31
N ASN A 12 -34.50 -19.96 -2.05
CA ASN A 12 -34.47 -18.57 -1.59
C ASN A 12 -33.06 -17.92 -1.75
N SER A 13 -32.50 -18.00 -2.95
CA SER A 13 -31.09 -17.69 -3.26
C SER A 13 -30.77 -16.19 -3.42
N LYS A 14 -31.25 -15.34 -2.50
CA LYS A 14 -30.95 -13.89 -2.48
C LYS A 14 -29.87 -13.51 -1.45
N GLY A 15 -28.81 -12.81 -1.90
CA GLY A 15 -28.06 -11.90 -1.03
C GLY A 15 -26.55 -12.12 -0.77
N ARG A 16 -25.82 -12.95 -1.54
CA ARG A 16 -24.34 -13.10 -1.38
C ARG A 16 -23.52 -12.97 -2.68
N GLY A 17 -23.74 -11.87 -3.41
CA GLY A 17 -22.98 -11.51 -4.62
C GLY A 17 -21.77 -10.59 -4.38
N GLY A 18 -21.93 -9.51 -3.59
CA GLY A 18 -21.05 -8.34 -3.68
C GLY A 18 -19.56 -8.51 -3.32
N HIS A 19 -19.20 -9.45 -2.44
CA HIS A 19 -17.81 -9.56 -1.94
C HIS A 19 -16.82 -10.24 -2.92
N ARG A 20 -17.28 -11.02 -3.90
CA ARG A 20 -16.37 -11.78 -4.79
C ARG A 20 -15.75 -10.90 -5.89
N ASN A 21 -16.48 -9.91 -6.39
CA ASN A 21 -16.04 -9.13 -7.55
C ASN A 21 -14.88 -8.16 -7.21
N ALA A 22 -14.92 -7.52 -6.04
CA ALA A 22 -13.90 -6.53 -5.63
C ALA A 22 -12.50 -7.16 -5.46
N HIS A 23 -12.43 -8.41 -4.99
CA HIS A 23 -11.17 -9.14 -4.85
C HIS A 23 -10.59 -9.56 -6.22
N SER A 24 -11.43 -9.82 -7.21
CA SER A 24 -10.99 -10.08 -8.59
C SER A 24 -10.31 -8.83 -9.17
N SER A 25 -11.00 -7.68 -9.13
CA SER A 25 -10.47 -6.43 -9.68
C SER A 25 -9.18 -5.94 -9.02
N ALA A 26 -9.02 -6.14 -7.70
CA ALA A 26 -7.80 -5.75 -6.99
C ALA A 26 -6.60 -6.67 -7.34
N TRP A 27 -6.85 -7.97 -7.51
CA TRP A 27 -5.84 -8.92 -8.00
C TRP A 27 -5.44 -8.61 -9.45
N GLU A 28 -6.41 -8.37 -10.33
CA GLU A 28 -6.21 -7.99 -11.72
C GLU A 28 -5.36 -6.71 -11.84
N GLN A 29 -5.64 -5.69 -11.03
CA GLN A 29 -4.84 -4.46 -10.96
C GLN A 29 -3.39 -4.74 -10.51
N ARG A 30 -3.16 -5.49 -9.42
CA ARG A 30 -1.81 -5.86 -8.98
C ARG A 30 -1.04 -6.64 -10.06
N MET A 31 -1.72 -7.44 -10.89
CA MET A 31 -1.06 -8.14 -12.01
C MET A 31 -0.70 -7.19 -13.16
N VAL A 32 -1.52 -6.19 -13.48
CA VAL A 32 -1.19 -5.17 -14.49
C VAL A 32 -0.01 -4.30 -14.04
N GLU A 33 0.03 -3.91 -12.76
CA GLU A 33 1.14 -3.16 -12.17
C GLU A 33 2.43 -3.99 -12.15
N LEU A 34 2.36 -5.27 -11.75
CA LEU A 34 3.48 -6.21 -11.78
C LEU A 34 4.02 -6.43 -13.21
N ASP A 35 3.14 -6.54 -14.19
CA ASP A 35 3.48 -6.70 -15.61
C ASP A 35 4.10 -5.45 -16.24
N ASP A 36 3.85 -4.27 -15.70
CA ASP A 36 4.53 -3.04 -16.11
C ASP A 36 5.91 -2.94 -15.44
N CYS A 37 5.99 -3.21 -14.14
CA CYS A 37 7.25 -3.29 -13.39
C CYS A 37 8.23 -4.32 -13.97
N LEU A 38 7.73 -5.48 -14.45
CA LEU A 38 8.55 -6.48 -15.15
C LEU A 38 9.19 -5.90 -16.41
N LYS A 39 8.41 -5.24 -17.28
CA LYS A 39 8.91 -4.62 -18.53
C LYS A 39 9.88 -3.48 -18.26
N GLN A 40 9.61 -2.66 -17.25
CA GLN A 40 10.53 -1.58 -16.83
C GLN A 40 11.85 -2.12 -16.26
N ALA A 41 11.87 -3.36 -15.75
CA ALA A 41 13.08 -4.02 -15.25
C ALA A 41 13.85 -4.79 -16.34
N GLU A 42 13.31 -4.98 -17.54
CA GLU A 42 14.02 -5.63 -18.65
C GLU A 42 15.31 -4.87 -19.01
N GLY A 43 16.45 -5.55 -18.94
CA GLY A 43 17.77 -4.95 -19.19
C GLY A 43 18.39 -4.19 -18.00
N CYS A 44 17.71 -4.08 -16.86
CA CYS A 44 18.32 -3.54 -15.63
C CYS A 44 19.40 -4.48 -15.09
N SER A 45 20.55 -3.93 -14.68
CA SER A 45 21.66 -4.72 -14.13
C SER A 45 21.50 -5.09 -12.66
N PHE A 46 20.58 -4.43 -11.95
CA PHE A 46 20.17 -4.71 -10.56
C PHE A 46 18.87 -3.95 -10.24
N ILE A 47 18.17 -4.33 -9.17
CA ILE A 47 16.95 -3.64 -8.68
C ILE A 47 17.19 -3.05 -7.29
N ILE A 48 16.74 -1.81 -7.08
CA ILE A 48 16.64 -1.18 -5.76
C ILE A 48 15.17 -1.21 -5.34
N PHE A 49 14.86 -1.73 -4.15
CA PHE A 49 13.47 -1.86 -3.68
C PHE A 49 13.31 -1.47 -2.21
N ASN A 50 12.17 -0.85 -1.89
CA ASN A 50 11.77 -0.56 -0.51
C ASN A 50 11.07 -1.79 0.10
N LEU A 51 11.12 -1.96 1.42
CA LEU A 51 10.45 -3.08 2.11
C LEU A 51 8.91 -3.07 2.00
N PHE A 52 8.31 -1.96 1.55
CA PHE A 52 6.89 -1.90 1.15
C PHE A 52 6.62 -2.38 -0.29
N CYS A 53 7.64 -2.84 -1.02
CA CYS A 53 7.57 -3.27 -2.42
C CYS A 53 8.35 -4.58 -2.63
N LEU A 54 8.01 -5.60 -1.84
CA LEU A 54 8.70 -6.89 -1.81
C LEU A 54 8.59 -7.67 -3.14
N ASP A 55 7.53 -7.45 -3.92
CA ASP A 55 7.38 -8.06 -5.25
C ASP A 55 8.56 -7.71 -6.19
N ALA A 56 9.21 -6.55 -6.02
CA ALA A 56 10.39 -6.17 -6.79
C ALA A 56 11.62 -7.04 -6.48
N TYR A 57 11.75 -7.58 -5.26
CA TYR A 57 12.76 -8.61 -4.96
C TYR A 57 12.46 -9.92 -5.71
N HIS A 58 11.18 -10.25 -5.90
CA HIS A 58 10.78 -11.41 -6.71
C HIS A 58 11.00 -11.18 -8.20
N ILE A 59 10.82 -9.95 -8.72
CA ILE A 59 11.25 -9.58 -10.08
C ILE A 59 12.77 -9.76 -10.24
N ALA A 60 13.58 -9.31 -9.28
CA ALA A 60 15.04 -9.50 -9.31
C ALA A 60 15.41 -11.00 -9.35
N GLN A 61 14.76 -11.82 -8.52
CA GLN A 61 14.92 -13.29 -8.53
C GLN A 61 14.42 -13.95 -9.83
N HIS A 62 13.43 -13.36 -10.52
CA HIS A 62 12.94 -13.87 -11.81
C HIS A 62 13.96 -13.63 -12.93
N LEU A 63 14.47 -12.40 -13.01
CA LEU A 63 15.43 -11.92 -14.01
C LEU A 63 16.89 -12.38 -13.75
N ASP A 64 17.16 -13.02 -12.59
CA ASP A 64 18.49 -13.46 -12.15
C ASP A 64 19.51 -12.31 -11.99
N ILE A 65 19.03 -11.17 -11.46
CA ILE A 65 19.83 -9.96 -11.23
C ILE A 65 19.93 -9.63 -9.73
N PRO A 66 21.02 -8.97 -9.28
CA PRO A 66 21.15 -8.52 -7.89
C PRO A 66 20.02 -7.59 -7.43
N ALA A 67 19.70 -7.65 -6.14
CA ALA A 67 18.77 -6.74 -5.49
C ALA A 67 19.49 -5.93 -4.38
N LEU A 68 18.96 -4.74 -4.09
CA LEU A 68 19.40 -3.87 -3.00
C LEU A 68 18.15 -3.41 -2.22
N ALA A 69 18.04 -3.85 -0.97
CA ALA A 69 16.96 -3.40 -0.10
C ALA A 69 17.27 -1.98 0.44
N ILE A 70 16.26 -1.13 0.50
CA ILE A 70 16.34 0.21 1.09
C ILE A 70 15.20 0.41 2.10
N ASN A 71 15.47 1.02 3.25
CA ASN A 71 14.43 1.47 4.17
C ASN A 71 14.78 2.82 4.80
N GLY A 72 13.88 3.80 4.68
CA GLY A 72 14.04 5.15 5.26
C GLY A 72 13.78 5.23 6.76
N TYR A 73 13.29 4.16 7.38
CA TYR A 73 12.89 4.10 8.78
C TYR A 73 13.56 2.91 9.50
N PRO A 74 13.75 2.95 10.83
CA PRO A 74 14.26 1.81 11.57
C PRO A 74 13.31 0.60 11.50
N LEU A 75 13.85 -0.61 11.59
CA LEU A 75 13.04 -1.81 11.79
C LEU A 75 12.70 -1.96 13.27
N PHE A 76 11.40 -1.96 13.57
CA PHE A 76 10.85 -2.16 14.93
C PHE A 76 10.22 -3.55 15.12
N SER A 77 10.22 -4.38 14.08
CA SER A 77 9.61 -5.72 14.05
C SER A 77 10.64 -6.79 13.70
N THR A 78 10.78 -7.78 14.59
CA THR A 78 11.47 -9.05 14.32
C THR A 78 10.57 -9.98 13.51
N ALA A 79 11.11 -11.10 13.03
CA ALA A 79 10.31 -12.15 12.41
C ALA A 79 9.14 -12.63 13.31
N PRO A 80 7.99 -12.99 12.72
CA PRO A 80 6.90 -13.64 13.44
C PRO A 80 7.37 -14.95 14.08
N SER A 81 7.03 -15.18 15.35
CA SER A 81 7.48 -16.35 16.13
C SER A 81 7.09 -17.71 15.55
N ARG A 82 6.15 -17.74 14.59
CA ARG A 82 5.75 -18.94 13.83
C ARG A 82 6.60 -19.21 12.59
N LEU A 83 7.36 -18.25 12.07
CA LEU A 83 8.12 -18.41 10.82
C LEU A 83 9.14 -19.55 10.92
N ARG A 84 9.98 -19.55 11.96
CA ARG A 84 10.97 -20.62 12.18
C ARG A 84 10.31 -22.01 12.34
N PRO A 85 9.26 -22.20 13.18
CA PRO A 85 8.50 -23.45 13.21
C PRO A 85 7.88 -23.89 11.86
N SER A 86 7.33 -22.98 11.06
CA SER A 86 6.77 -23.33 9.74
C SER A 86 7.88 -23.76 8.77
N LEU A 87 8.97 -23.01 8.67
CA LEU A 87 10.13 -23.38 7.84
C LEU A 87 10.76 -24.71 8.30
N GLN A 88 10.85 -24.96 9.61
CA GLN A 88 11.33 -26.24 10.15
C GLN A 88 10.44 -27.43 9.73
N ARG A 89 9.13 -27.21 9.58
CA ARG A 89 8.14 -28.24 9.21
C ARG A 89 8.10 -28.48 7.71
N GLU A 90 8.10 -27.42 6.91
CA GLU A 90 7.84 -27.48 5.46
C GLU A 90 9.13 -27.55 4.64
N PHE A 91 10.19 -26.87 5.08
CA PHE A 91 11.47 -26.80 4.37
C PHE A 91 12.67 -27.02 5.33
N PRO A 92 12.71 -28.14 6.10
CA PRO A 92 13.70 -28.37 7.15
C PRO A 92 15.14 -28.16 6.69
N ARG A 93 15.50 -28.67 5.50
CA ARG A 93 16.86 -28.52 4.94
C ARG A 93 17.21 -27.08 4.54
N LEU A 94 16.22 -26.26 4.17
CA LEU A 94 16.44 -24.85 3.89
C LEU A 94 16.71 -24.07 5.19
N LEU A 95 15.96 -24.37 6.27
CA LEU A 95 16.22 -23.77 7.58
C LEU A 95 17.61 -24.18 8.10
N GLU A 96 17.96 -25.46 8.03
CA GLU A 96 19.28 -25.97 8.39
C GLU A 96 20.40 -25.21 7.66
N MET A 97 20.30 -25.06 6.33
CA MET A 97 21.28 -24.31 5.55
C MET A 97 21.32 -22.82 5.89
N LEU A 98 20.20 -22.19 6.25
CA LEU A 98 20.16 -20.80 6.70
C LEU A 98 20.81 -20.62 8.08
N GLU A 99 20.71 -21.62 8.97
CA GLU A 99 21.31 -21.58 10.32
C GLU A 99 22.80 -21.94 10.32
N GLU A 100 23.25 -22.81 9.41
CA GLU A 100 24.67 -23.12 9.18
C GLU A 100 25.42 -22.03 8.42
N ALA A 101 24.71 -21.19 7.65
CA ALA A 101 25.30 -20.15 6.82
C ALA A 101 26.00 -19.04 7.62
N LYS A 102 27.21 -18.67 7.17
CA LYS A 102 28.01 -17.60 7.78
C LYS A 102 27.50 -16.23 7.31
N PRO A 103 27.18 -15.29 8.24
CA PRO A 103 26.75 -13.94 7.87
C PRO A 103 27.79 -13.24 7.00
N GLY A 104 27.41 -12.90 5.76
CA GLY A 104 28.26 -12.22 4.78
C GLY A 104 28.79 -13.10 3.65
N ASP A 105 28.94 -14.41 3.85
CA ASP A 105 29.36 -15.35 2.78
C ASP A 105 28.15 -15.71 1.89
N SER A 106 27.01 -16.01 2.52
CA SER A 106 25.71 -16.22 1.87
C SER A 106 24.63 -15.53 2.70
N VAL A 107 23.38 -15.51 2.21
CA VAL A 107 22.23 -15.25 3.09
C VAL A 107 22.20 -16.28 4.23
N CYS A 108 21.91 -15.85 5.45
CA CYS A 108 21.72 -16.73 6.60
C CYS A 108 20.45 -16.37 7.39
N TRP A 109 20.19 -17.11 8.47
CA TRP A 109 19.04 -16.89 9.35
C TRP A 109 19.01 -15.45 9.91
N ARG A 110 20.17 -14.78 10.06
CA ARG A 110 20.23 -13.41 10.59
C ARG A 110 19.62 -12.38 9.64
N GLU A 111 19.81 -12.49 8.32
CA GLU A 111 19.05 -11.66 7.36
C GLU A 111 17.55 -11.94 7.42
N VAL A 112 17.15 -13.22 7.54
CA VAL A 112 15.75 -13.64 7.65
C VAL A 112 15.08 -13.05 8.88
N ASP A 113 15.64 -13.31 10.07
CA ASP A 113 15.09 -12.86 11.35
C ASP A 113 15.02 -11.33 11.47
N THR A 114 16.01 -10.62 10.88
CA THR A 114 16.10 -9.16 10.93
C THR A 114 15.14 -8.49 9.95
N TRP A 115 15.13 -8.88 8.66
CA TRP A 115 14.42 -8.11 7.63
C TRP A 115 13.83 -8.92 6.46
N MET A 116 14.36 -10.10 6.12
CA MET A 116 13.85 -10.90 4.99
C MET A 116 12.62 -11.74 5.34
N TRP A 117 12.22 -11.81 6.61
CA TRP A 117 11.03 -12.55 7.06
C TRP A 117 9.72 -12.26 6.30
N PRO A 118 9.41 -11.04 5.81
CA PRO A 118 8.16 -10.77 5.09
C PRO A 118 8.05 -11.62 3.81
N LEU A 119 9.18 -11.86 3.14
CA LEU A 119 9.30 -12.67 1.91
C LEU A 119 8.91 -14.14 2.10
N PHE A 120 8.69 -14.57 3.35
CA PHE A 120 8.24 -15.92 3.72
C PHE A 120 6.88 -15.94 4.44
N SER A 121 6.41 -14.80 4.96
CA SER A 121 5.18 -14.74 5.78
C SER A 121 4.02 -13.98 5.13
N GLU A 122 4.28 -13.17 4.10
CA GLU A 122 3.25 -12.46 3.33
C GLU A 122 2.84 -13.26 2.07
N ASP A 123 1.63 -13.01 1.56
CA ASP A 123 1.12 -13.70 0.35
C ASP A 123 1.77 -13.18 -0.92
N HIS A 124 2.92 -13.78 -1.23
CA HIS A 124 3.59 -13.71 -2.52
C HIS A 124 3.51 -15.02 -3.31
N GLU A 125 3.04 -16.13 -2.72
CA GLU A 125 3.08 -17.47 -3.36
C GLU A 125 2.42 -17.45 -4.74
N THR A 126 1.25 -16.81 -4.85
CA THR A 126 0.50 -16.73 -6.11
C THR A 126 1.28 -15.97 -7.20
N ILE A 127 2.00 -14.91 -6.84
CA ILE A 127 2.86 -14.14 -7.77
C ILE A 127 4.09 -14.96 -8.16
N ARG A 128 4.79 -15.50 -7.17
CA ARG A 128 6.03 -16.28 -7.35
C ARG A 128 5.78 -17.47 -8.27
N THR A 129 4.79 -18.31 -7.93
CA THR A 129 4.53 -19.56 -8.66
C THR A 129 3.84 -19.33 -10.00
N LYS A 130 2.75 -18.53 -10.06
CA LYS A 130 1.89 -18.45 -11.26
C LYS A 130 2.32 -17.39 -12.26
N ARG A 131 2.98 -16.30 -11.82
CA ARG A 131 3.41 -15.22 -12.73
C ARG A 131 4.89 -15.23 -13.03
N LEU A 132 5.73 -15.45 -12.01
CA LEU A 132 7.19 -15.36 -12.11
C LEU A 132 7.90 -16.71 -12.30
N LEU A 133 7.17 -17.84 -12.24
CA LEU A 133 7.73 -19.21 -12.36
C LEU A 133 8.89 -19.47 -11.37
N LEU A 134 8.72 -18.97 -10.15
CA LEU A 134 9.61 -19.15 -9.01
C LEU A 134 9.03 -20.15 -7.99
N PRO A 135 9.88 -20.81 -7.18
CA PRO A 135 9.42 -21.64 -6.07
C PRO A 135 8.56 -20.84 -5.06
N PRO A 136 7.65 -21.50 -4.31
CA PRO A 136 6.67 -20.83 -3.46
C PRO A 136 7.29 -19.89 -2.42
N VAL A 137 8.43 -20.27 -1.82
CA VAL A 137 9.23 -19.41 -0.93
C VAL A 137 10.62 -19.08 -1.54
N PRO A 138 11.32 -18.04 -1.06
CA PRO A 138 12.69 -17.73 -1.49
C PRO A 138 13.70 -18.87 -1.28
N PHE A 139 14.82 -18.78 -1.99
CA PHE A 139 16.04 -19.60 -1.85
C PHE A 139 15.93 -21.10 -2.17
N LEU A 140 14.73 -21.66 -2.36
CA LEU A 140 14.58 -22.97 -2.98
C LEU A 140 15.12 -22.95 -4.43
N ASP A 141 15.56 -24.12 -4.90
CA ASP A 141 15.99 -24.34 -6.27
C ASP A 141 14.81 -24.23 -7.26
N ARG A 142 15.01 -23.51 -8.39
CA ARG A 142 13.95 -23.20 -9.36
C ARG A 142 13.45 -24.45 -10.13
N ALA A 143 14.27 -25.48 -10.30
CA ALA A 143 13.90 -26.68 -11.07
C ALA A 143 13.24 -27.76 -10.22
N THR A 144 13.62 -27.88 -8.94
CA THR A 144 13.21 -28.97 -8.03
C THR A 144 12.31 -28.52 -6.89
N HIS A 145 12.19 -27.21 -6.63
CA HIS A 145 11.49 -26.62 -5.47
C HIS A 145 11.96 -27.16 -4.11
N ASN A 146 13.18 -27.69 -4.04
CA ASN A 146 13.83 -28.19 -2.83
C ASN A 146 14.94 -27.23 -2.35
N ALA A 147 15.56 -27.53 -1.21
CA ALA A 147 16.74 -26.79 -0.76
C ALA A 147 17.87 -26.86 -1.83
N PRO A 148 18.56 -25.74 -2.11
CA PRO A 148 19.52 -25.66 -3.21
C PRO A 148 20.85 -26.35 -2.87
N ARG A 149 21.76 -26.45 -3.83
CA ARG A 149 23.14 -26.92 -3.57
C ARG A 149 23.95 -25.94 -2.70
N ALA A 150 23.66 -24.64 -2.80
CA ALA A 150 24.25 -23.58 -2.02
C ALA A 150 23.26 -22.41 -1.91
N LEU A 151 23.34 -21.64 -0.84
CA LEU A 151 22.55 -20.40 -0.70
C LEU A 151 23.20 -19.26 -1.52
N PRO A 152 22.40 -18.30 -2.05
CA PRO A 152 22.95 -17.17 -2.78
C PRO A 152 23.69 -16.20 -1.85
N PRO A 153 24.50 -15.27 -2.41
CA PRO A 153 25.02 -14.13 -1.67
C PRO A 153 23.90 -13.36 -0.95
N PRO A 154 24.17 -12.79 0.23
CA PRO A 154 23.16 -12.07 0.98
C PRO A 154 22.75 -10.79 0.24
N THR A 155 21.45 -10.49 0.23
CA THR A 155 20.95 -9.22 -0.31
C THR A 155 21.35 -8.07 0.63
N PRO A 156 22.11 -7.07 0.18
CA PRO A 156 22.48 -5.94 1.04
C PRO A 156 21.26 -5.06 1.34
N MET A 157 21.29 -4.39 2.49
CA MET A 157 20.24 -3.46 2.91
C MET A 157 20.84 -2.13 3.36
N LEU A 158 20.31 -1.01 2.85
CA LEU A 158 20.66 0.33 3.30
C LEU A 158 19.57 0.91 4.21
N PHE A 159 19.97 1.49 5.34
CA PHE A 159 19.10 2.34 6.15
C PHE A 159 19.32 3.82 5.85
N GLY A 160 18.22 4.52 5.56
CA GLY A 160 18.12 5.97 5.42
C GLY A 160 18.03 6.72 6.74
N VAL A 161 18.69 6.20 7.78
CA VAL A 161 18.71 6.72 9.14
C VAL A 161 20.16 6.84 9.61
N SER A 162 20.48 7.95 10.28
CA SER A 162 21.82 8.15 10.86
C SER A 162 22.09 7.19 12.02
N PRO A 163 23.27 6.53 12.09
CA PRO A 163 23.64 5.68 13.22
C PRO A 163 23.86 6.49 14.51
N LEU A 164 23.95 7.83 14.43
CA LEU A 164 23.95 8.72 15.59
C LEU A 164 22.56 8.93 16.21
N VAL A 165 21.49 8.56 15.51
CA VAL A 165 20.09 8.75 15.95
C VAL A 165 19.38 7.41 16.16
N CYS A 166 19.69 6.41 15.33
CA CYS A 166 19.33 5.03 15.55
C CYS A 166 20.60 4.17 15.46
N PRO A 167 21.32 3.97 16.59
CA PRO A 167 22.53 3.15 16.62
C PRO A 167 22.26 1.72 16.16
N GLU A 168 23.18 1.18 15.36
CA GLU A 168 23.11 -0.20 14.88
C GLU A 168 23.17 -1.17 16.08
N PRO A 169 22.16 -2.02 16.32
CA PRO A 169 22.23 -3.02 17.36
C PRO A 169 23.17 -4.16 16.93
N GLY A 170 24.07 -4.58 17.82
CA GLY A 170 25.13 -5.57 17.53
C GLY A 170 24.67 -6.98 17.12
N TYR A 171 23.38 -7.20 16.93
CA TYR A 171 22.80 -8.42 16.36
C TYR A 171 22.42 -8.30 14.87
N TYR A 172 22.47 -7.11 14.25
CA TYR A 172 22.26 -6.99 12.80
C TYR A 172 23.30 -7.80 12.00
N PRO A 173 22.98 -8.25 10.77
CA PRO A 173 23.93 -8.90 9.90
C PRO A 173 24.84 -7.85 9.20
N PRO A 174 26.09 -8.21 8.84
CA PRO A 174 27.09 -7.29 8.29
C PRO A 174 26.72 -6.73 6.90
N THR A 175 25.60 -7.18 6.35
CA THR A 175 25.00 -6.84 5.05
C THR A 175 24.06 -5.62 5.14
N ILE A 176 23.67 -5.22 6.36
CA ILE A 176 22.99 -3.96 6.65
C ILE A 176 24.01 -2.81 6.73
N LYS A 177 23.70 -1.63 6.20
CA LYS A 177 24.52 -0.41 6.31
C LYS A 177 23.66 0.82 6.58
N HIS A 178 23.97 1.55 7.65
CA HIS A 178 23.38 2.87 7.91
C HIS A 178 24.07 3.94 7.06
N THR A 179 23.29 4.77 6.35
CA THR A 179 23.82 5.74 5.35
C THR A 179 23.58 7.21 5.70
N GLY A 180 22.89 7.50 6.81
CA GLY A 180 22.41 8.85 7.12
C GLY A 180 21.02 9.12 6.54
N PHE A 181 20.49 10.33 6.78
CA PHE A 181 19.10 10.65 6.45
C PHE A 181 18.88 10.88 4.95
N TRP A 182 17.98 10.10 4.35
CA TRP A 182 17.48 10.37 3.00
C TRP A 182 16.43 11.48 3.03
N LEU A 183 16.92 12.72 3.00
CA LEU A 183 16.05 13.88 2.86
C LEU A 183 15.45 13.91 1.45
N PRO A 184 14.14 14.17 1.28
CA PRO A 184 13.59 14.48 -0.03
C PRO A 184 14.35 15.67 -0.61
N ARG A 185 14.64 15.62 -1.92
CA ARG A 185 15.35 16.70 -2.61
C ARG A 185 14.63 18.02 -2.31
N LYS A 186 15.39 19.04 -1.89
CA LYS A 186 14.88 20.41 -1.76
C LYS A 186 14.50 20.94 -3.15
N THR A 187 13.28 20.63 -3.59
CA THR A 187 12.56 21.44 -4.56
C THR A 187 12.31 22.80 -3.93
N ASN A 188 12.27 23.86 -4.72
CA ASN A 188 12.01 25.21 -4.23
C ASN A 188 10.52 25.38 -3.91
N THR A 189 10.02 24.67 -2.90
CA THR A 189 8.61 24.71 -2.48
C THR A 189 8.16 26.12 -2.10
N ASN A 190 9.06 26.99 -1.62
CA ASN A 190 8.80 28.40 -1.41
C ASN A 190 8.39 29.13 -2.71
N GLU A 191 8.98 28.80 -3.86
CA GLU A 191 8.62 29.41 -5.14
C GLU A 191 7.24 28.91 -5.58
N ALA A 192 7.04 27.59 -5.66
CA ALA A 192 5.77 26.98 -6.06
C ALA A 192 4.57 27.40 -5.17
N TYR A 193 4.71 27.38 -3.83
CA TYR A 193 3.65 27.87 -2.93
C TYR A 193 3.44 29.40 -3.02
N SER A 194 4.45 30.17 -3.44
CA SER A 194 4.28 31.62 -3.65
C SER A 194 3.53 31.94 -4.93
N GLU A 195 3.78 31.20 -6.02
CA GLU A 195 3.07 31.35 -7.29
C GLU A 195 1.62 30.91 -7.17
N GLU A 196 1.36 29.77 -6.52
CA GLU A 196 -0.02 29.31 -6.30
C GLU A 196 -0.83 30.31 -5.43
N LYS A 197 -0.18 31.00 -4.48
CA LYS A 197 -0.78 32.10 -3.71
C LYS A 197 -0.91 33.41 -4.48
N LYS A 198 -0.04 33.72 -5.45
CA LYS A 198 -0.19 34.89 -6.35
C LYS A 198 -1.41 34.68 -7.25
N ASN A 199 -1.47 33.55 -7.95
CA ASN A 199 -2.52 33.25 -8.92
C ASN A 199 -3.92 33.25 -8.27
N LYS A 200 -4.07 32.63 -7.09
CA LYS A 200 -5.33 32.65 -6.32
C LYS A 200 -5.73 34.07 -5.84
N ASN A 201 -4.77 34.93 -5.51
CA ASN A 201 -5.04 36.34 -5.18
C ASN A 201 -5.44 37.17 -6.41
N GLU A 202 -4.89 36.88 -7.58
CA GLU A 202 -5.19 37.62 -8.81
C GLU A 202 -6.55 37.21 -9.40
N GLU A 203 -6.89 35.92 -9.39
CA GLU A 203 -8.27 35.46 -9.67
C GLU A 203 -9.29 36.10 -8.73
N GLY A 204 -8.99 36.19 -7.43
CA GLY A 204 -9.86 36.82 -6.44
C GLY A 204 -10.15 38.29 -6.78
N ARG A 205 -9.12 39.05 -7.17
CA ARG A 205 -9.27 40.45 -7.62
C ARG A 205 -10.04 40.58 -8.93
N HIS A 206 -9.91 39.63 -9.86
CA HIS A 206 -10.68 39.63 -11.11
C HIS A 206 -12.17 39.42 -10.83
N LYS A 207 -12.49 38.37 -10.08
CA LYS A 207 -13.85 37.99 -9.68
C LYS A 207 -14.52 39.07 -8.81
N GLU A 208 -13.77 39.83 -8.01
CA GLU A 208 -14.32 40.97 -7.27
C GLU A 208 -14.61 42.18 -8.17
N LYS A 209 -13.74 42.49 -9.15
CA LYS A 209 -14.00 43.58 -10.13
C LYS A 209 -15.26 43.29 -10.96
N GLU A 210 -15.42 42.08 -11.46
CA GLU A 210 -16.61 41.64 -12.19
C GLU A 210 -17.90 41.83 -11.37
N ARG A 211 -17.86 41.44 -10.08
CA ARG A 211 -19.01 41.58 -9.17
C ARG A 211 -19.36 43.03 -8.82
N ARG A 212 -18.40 43.96 -8.87
CA ARG A 212 -18.68 45.40 -8.71
C ARG A 212 -19.31 45.97 -9.98
N ASN A 213 -18.73 45.68 -11.15
CA ASN A 213 -19.21 46.18 -12.44
C ASN A 213 -20.61 45.65 -12.81
N GLY A 214 -20.99 44.46 -12.33
CA GLY A 214 -22.32 43.87 -12.56
C GLY A 214 -23.45 44.40 -11.67
N ALA A 215 -23.19 45.28 -10.71
CA ALA A 215 -24.18 45.71 -9.71
C ALA A 215 -25.03 46.93 -10.13
N ASP A 216 -24.52 47.78 -11.02
CA ASP A 216 -25.09 49.11 -11.32
C ASP A 216 -26.23 49.10 -12.36
N SER A 217 -26.88 47.96 -12.59
CA SER A 217 -28.09 47.89 -13.43
C SER A 217 -29.25 47.11 -12.79
N ASN A 218 -30.41 47.75 -12.73
CA ASN A 218 -31.76 47.18 -12.49
C ASN A 218 -32.09 46.59 -11.09
N GLY A 219 -31.28 46.77 -10.05
CA GLY A 219 -31.55 46.17 -8.72
C GLY A 219 -32.56 46.88 -7.79
N GLY A 220 -32.91 48.15 -8.04
CA GLY A 220 -33.44 49.09 -7.03
C GLY A 220 -34.83 48.80 -6.45
N GLU A 221 -35.90 49.00 -7.23
CA GLU A 221 -37.29 48.96 -6.74
C GLU A 221 -37.68 47.62 -6.07
N ASP A 222 -37.14 46.55 -6.61
CA ASP A 222 -37.63 45.19 -6.38
C ASP A 222 -37.22 44.67 -4.98
N ALA A 223 -36.11 45.21 -4.44
CA ALA A 223 -35.71 45.01 -3.05
C ALA A 223 -36.68 45.68 -2.06
N LEU A 224 -37.22 46.86 -2.39
CA LEU A 224 -38.13 47.61 -1.52
C LEU A 224 -39.50 46.91 -1.40
N LYS A 225 -40.06 46.48 -2.54
CA LYS A 225 -41.30 45.68 -2.62
C LYS A 225 -41.20 44.41 -1.76
N ARG A 226 -40.09 43.68 -1.86
CA ARG A 226 -39.82 42.48 -1.03
C ARG A 226 -39.69 42.77 0.47
N ARG A 227 -39.26 43.97 0.87
CA ARG A 227 -39.11 44.34 2.29
C ARG A 227 -40.46 44.72 2.92
N LEU A 228 -41.31 45.42 2.17
CA LEU A 228 -42.64 45.84 2.63
C LEU A 228 -43.57 44.65 2.90
N MET A 229 -43.60 43.66 1.99
CA MET A 229 -44.47 42.47 2.10
C MET A 229 -44.15 41.57 3.29
N ARG A 230 -42.90 41.59 3.80
CA ARG A 230 -42.53 40.85 5.03
C ARG A 230 -43.09 41.51 6.29
N PHE A 231 -43.20 42.83 6.30
CA PHE A 231 -43.66 43.58 7.47
C PHE A 231 -45.16 43.38 7.74
N LEU A 232 -45.96 43.29 6.67
CA LEU A 232 -47.41 43.10 6.74
C LEU A 232 -47.84 41.69 7.22
N ASN A 233 -47.00 40.67 6.98
CA ASN A 233 -47.35 39.27 7.26
C ASN A 233 -46.95 38.77 8.66
N ALA A 234 -46.24 39.56 9.46
CA ALA A 234 -45.74 39.13 10.78
C ALA A 234 -46.78 39.20 11.93
N GLY A 235 -48.03 39.63 11.65
CA GLY A 235 -49.00 40.07 12.65
C GLY A 235 -50.12 39.10 13.06
N LYS A 236 -49.90 37.77 13.08
CA LYS A 236 -50.92 36.79 13.53
C LYS A 236 -50.36 35.73 14.50
N PRO A 237 -50.85 35.63 15.75
CA PRO A 237 -50.40 34.62 16.72
C PRO A 237 -51.11 33.27 16.57
N GLY A 238 -50.40 32.18 16.84
CA GLY A 238 -50.92 30.80 16.78
C GLY A 238 -51.12 30.14 18.15
N ARG A 239 -52.34 29.62 18.38
CA ARG A 239 -52.63 28.48 19.26
C ARG A 239 -52.41 27.17 18.47
N SER A 240 -52.21 25.98 19.04
CA SER A 240 -52.05 25.52 20.44
C SER A 240 -51.49 24.08 20.45
N VAL A 241 -50.91 23.63 21.57
CA VAL A 241 -50.58 22.20 21.84
C VAL A 241 -51.84 21.44 22.29
N PRO A 242 -51.90 20.10 22.16
CA PRO A 242 -52.18 19.28 23.35
C PRO A 242 -51.46 17.92 23.43
N ASN A 243 -51.46 17.35 24.65
CA ASN A 243 -50.87 16.07 25.09
C ASN A 243 -51.76 15.46 26.21
N ASP A 244 -51.85 14.16 26.46
CA ASP A 244 -51.42 12.99 25.65
C ASP A 244 -52.66 12.30 25.04
N THR A 245 -53.07 11.02 25.16
CA THR A 245 -52.70 9.76 25.88
C THR A 245 -52.96 8.57 24.92
N VAL A 246 -52.74 7.27 25.18
CA VAL A 246 -52.52 6.42 26.39
C VAL A 246 -51.34 5.48 26.13
#